data_AF-A0A2K8K7W7-F1
#
_entry.id   AF-A0A2K8K7W7-F1
#
_cell.length_a   1.000
_cell.length_b   1.000
_cell.length_c   1.000
_cell.angle_alpha   90.00
_cell.angle_beta   90.00
_cell.angle_gamma   90.00
#
_symmetry.space_group_name_H-M   'P 1'
#
loop_
_entity.id
_entity.type
_entity.pdbx_description
1 polymer ?
#
loop_
_entity_poly.entity_id
_entity_poly.type
_entity_poly.pdbx_seq_one_letter_code
_entity_poly.pdbx_strand_id
1 'polypeptide(L)'
;MSTRAQIAIQTGPEEWAHTYVHYDGYPSHMLPALAPWTPEDILAAREIRQVRADEIEAFDNPRDPILLPRPTRQFCHLYLWLGGVWVELNPDAE
;
A
#
# COMPACT_ATOMS: atom_id res chain seq x y z
N MET A 1 2.56 -17.73 3.65
CA MET A 1 2.99 -17.23 2.31
C MET A 1 3.03 -15.73 2.48
N SER A 2 4.19 -15.09 2.26
CA SER A 2 4.33 -13.66 2.52
C SER A 2 4.28 -12.87 1.21
N THR A 3 3.42 -11.86 1.19
CA THR A 3 3.22 -10.94 0.08
C THR A 3 4.01 -9.67 0.38
N ARG A 4 4.96 -9.33 -0.51
CA ARG A 4 5.70 -8.05 -0.46
C ARG A 4 5.09 -7.11 -1.46
N ALA A 5 4.52 -6.02 -0.99
CA ALA A 5 3.80 -5.09 -1.84
C ALA A 5 4.11 -3.63 -1.49
N GLN A 6 3.57 -2.74 -2.31
CA GLN A 6 3.54 -1.31 -2.07
C GLN A 6 2.10 -0.81 -2.09
N ILE A 7 1.87 0.24 -1.32
CA ILE A 7 0.67 1.06 -1.40
C ILE A 7 1.12 2.43 -1.87
N ALA A 8 0.62 2.90 -3.01
CA ALA A 8 0.89 4.24 -3.51
C ALA A 8 -0.33 5.14 -3.37
N ILE A 9 -0.09 6.31 -2.78
CA ILE A 9 -1.10 7.33 -2.51
C ILE A 9 -0.63 8.63 -3.15
N GLN A 10 -1.49 9.26 -3.93
CA GLN A 10 -1.18 10.55 -4.53
C GLN A 10 -1.23 11.65 -3.46
N THR A 11 -0.11 12.35 -3.27
CA THR A 11 0.03 13.47 -2.33
C THR A 11 0.08 14.82 -3.04
N GLY A 12 0.36 14.81 -4.35
CA GLY A 12 0.37 16.00 -5.21
C GLY A 12 0.19 15.66 -6.70
N PRO A 13 0.19 16.67 -7.59
CA PRO A 13 -0.05 16.46 -9.03
C PRO A 13 0.90 15.45 -9.68
N GLU A 14 2.18 15.48 -9.31
CA GLU A 14 3.23 14.57 -9.76
C GLU A 14 3.98 13.99 -8.56
N GLU A 15 3.26 13.68 -7.49
CA GLU A 15 3.86 13.15 -6.27
C GLU A 15 3.01 12.02 -5.70
N TRP A 16 3.65 10.85 -5.56
CA TRP A 16 3.05 9.63 -5.06
C TRP A 16 3.92 9.05 -3.96
N ALA A 17 3.37 8.98 -2.75
CA ALA A 17 3.99 8.34 -1.61
C ALA A 17 3.80 6.83 -1.69
N HIS A 18 4.91 6.09 -1.71
CA HIS A 18 4.93 4.63 -1.78
C HIS A 18 5.32 4.05 -0.42
N THR A 19 4.32 3.55 0.31
CA THR A 19 4.49 2.85 1.58
C THR A 19 4.76 1.38 1.31
N TYR A 20 5.84 0.84 1.89
CA TYR A 20 6.10 -0.60 1.84
C TYR A 20 5.12 -1.33 2.78
N VAL A 21 4.64 -2.49 2.33
CA VAL A 21 3.84 -3.39 3.14
C VAL A 21 4.31 -4.83 3.00
N HIS A 22 4.64 -5.41 4.15
CA HIS A 22 4.73 -6.84 4.33
C HIS A 22 3.33 -7.35 4.71
N TYR A 23 2.79 -8.30 3.96
CA TYR A 23 1.49 -8.89 4.26
C TYR A 23 1.64 -10.40 4.41
N ASP A 24 1.40 -10.92 5.61
CA ASP A 24 1.44 -12.37 5.85
C ASP A 24 0.08 -12.98 5.50
N GLY A 25 -0.09 -13.29 4.21
CA GLY A 25 -1.32 -13.82 3.64
C GLY A 25 -1.31 -13.80 2.11
N TYR A 26 -2.40 -14.27 1.50
CA TYR A 26 -2.58 -14.24 0.05
C TYR A 26 -2.85 -12.82 -0.47
N PRO A 27 -2.27 -12.40 -1.60
CA PRO A 27 -2.48 -11.05 -2.16
C PRO A 27 -3.95 -10.69 -2.39
N SER A 28 -4.80 -11.67 -2.70
CA SER A 28 -6.24 -11.50 -2.89
C SER A 28 -6.99 -11.03 -1.63
N HIS A 29 -6.39 -11.17 -0.44
CA HIS A 29 -6.96 -10.68 0.82
C HIS A 29 -6.51 -9.26 1.18
N MET A 30 -5.60 -8.68 0.41
CA MET A 30 -5.08 -7.35 0.70
C MET A 30 -6.13 -6.25 0.53
N LEU A 31 -6.90 -6.27 -0.56
CA LEU A 31 -7.92 -5.25 -0.81
C LEU A 31 -9.01 -5.23 0.28
N PRO A 32 -9.58 -6.39 0.72
CA PRO A 32 -10.45 -6.43 1.89
C PRO A 32 -9.80 -5.92 3.18
N ALA A 33 -8.51 -6.20 3.40
CA ALA A 33 -7.80 -5.73 4.58
C ALA A 33 -7.56 -4.20 4.57
N LEU A 34 -7.39 -3.61 3.39
CA LEU A 34 -7.20 -2.18 3.19
C LEU A 34 -8.52 -1.40 3.21
N ALA A 35 -9.64 -2.02 2.83
CA ALA A 35 -10.95 -1.38 2.70
C ALA A 35 -11.39 -0.45 3.87
N PRO A 36 -11.14 -0.77 5.16
CA PRO A 36 -11.55 0.11 6.26
C PRO A 36 -10.58 1.28 6.50
N TRP A 37 -9.39 1.30 5.92
CA TRP A 37 -8.35 2.28 6.19
C TRP A 37 -8.34 3.40 5.18
N THR A 38 -8.12 4.63 5.68
CA THR A 38 -7.96 5.80 4.81
C THR A 38 -6.51 5.92 4.33
N PRO A 39 -6.26 6.71 3.28
CA PRO A 39 -4.89 7.02 2.86
C PRO A 39 -4.05 7.63 3.98
N GLU A 40 -4.66 8.47 4.83
CA GLU A 40 -3.98 9.10 5.96
C GLU A 40 -3.48 8.07 6.98
N ASP A 41 -4.28 7.03 7.28
CA ASP A 41 -3.88 5.94 8.18
C ASP A 41 -2.67 5.18 7.63
N ILE A 42 -2.69 4.88 6.33
CA ILE A 42 -1.60 4.18 5.64
C ILE A 42 -0.32 5.04 5.59
N LEU A 43 -0.45 6.34 5.35
CA LEU A 43 0.68 7.27 5.37
C LEU A 43 1.26 7.43 6.78
N ALA A 44 0.41 7.48 7.81
CA ALA A 44 0.83 7.56 9.20
C ALA A 44 1.63 6.33 9.65
N ALA A 45 1.31 5.16 9.11
CA ALA A 45 2.04 3.92 9.40
C ALA A 45 3.47 3.91 8.83
N ARG A 46 3.74 4.67 7.76
CA ARG A 46 5.04 4.84 7.05
C ARG A 46 5.63 3.58 6.42
N GLU A 47 5.72 2.48 7.18
CA GLU A 47 6.17 1.16 6.76
C GLU A 47 5.36 0.10 7.51
N ILE A 48 4.62 -0.74 6.78
CA ILE A 48 3.64 -1.66 7.34
C ILE A 48 4.20 -3.09 7.37
N ARG A 49 4.13 -3.73 8.54
CA ARG A 49 4.52 -5.12 8.76
C ARG A 49 3.38 -6.10 8.55
N GLN A 50 2.15 -5.68 8.83
CA GLN A 50 0.93 -6.41 8.55
C GLN A 50 -0.24 -5.44 8.50
N VAL A 51 -1.20 -5.68 7.59
CA VAL A 51 -2.47 -4.96 7.58
C VAL A 51 -3.62 -5.95 7.73
N ARG A 52 -4.58 -5.63 8.59
CA ARG A 52 -5.81 -6.38 8.80
C ARG A 52 -6.97 -5.41 8.80
N ALA A 53 -8.19 -5.91 8.70
CA ALA A 53 -9.38 -5.06 8.71
C ALA A 53 -9.60 -4.32 10.04
N ASP A 54 -8.97 -4.80 11.12
CA ASP A 54 -9.09 -4.28 12.49
C ASP A 54 -7.80 -3.63 13.01
N GLU A 55 -6.64 -3.88 12.39
CA GLU A 55 -5.35 -3.33 12.83
C GLU A 55 -4.35 -3.11 11.68
N ILE A 56 -3.61 -1.99 11.74
CA ILE A 56 -2.36 -1.81 10.99
C ILE A 56 -1.18 -1.99 11.94
N GLU A 57 -0.37 -3.03 11.71
CA GLU A 57 0.89 -3.24 12.41
C GLU A 57 2.02 -2.58 11.62
N ALA A 58 2.55 -1.46 12.13
CA ALA A 58 3.73 -0.80 11.58
C ALA A 58 5.04 -1.43 12.09
N PHE A 59 6.16 -1.16 11.42
CA PHE A 59 7.48 -1.50 11.97
C PHE A 59 7.86 -0.58 13.13
N ASP A 60 8.65 -1.08 14.11
CA ASP A 60 9.12 -0.29 15.26
C ASP A 60 9.96 0.94 14.86
N ASN A 61 10.70 0.82 13.76
CA ASN A 61 11.50 1.89 13.18
C ASN A 61 11.19 2.02 11.68
N PRO A 62 10.04 2.60 11.33
CA PRO A 62 9.54 2.58 9.96
C PRO A 62 10.32 3.59 9.12
N ARG A 63 10.66 3.18 7.90
CA ARG A 63 11.22 4.08 6.88
C ARG A 63 10.15 5.03 6.35
N ASP A 64 10.58 6.20 5.88
CA ASP A 64 9.66 7.10 5.20
C ASP A 64 9.18 6.53 3.86
N PRO A 65 7.93 6.83 3.47
CA PRO A 65 7.43 6.50 2.15
C PRO A 65 8.32 7.08 1.05
N ILE A 66 8.56 6.29 0.00
CA ILE A 66 9.34 6.76 -1.15
C ILE A 66 8.43 7.63 -2.02
N LEU A 67 8.83 8.87 -2.26
CA LEU A 67 8.12 9.77 -3.17
C LEU A 67 8.57 9.54 -4.61
N LEU A 68 7.64 9.23 -5.50
CA LEU A 68 7.89 9.04 -6.93
C LEU A 68 6.91 9.86 -7.77
N PRO A 69 7.26 10.23 -9.02
CA PRO A 69 6.39 11.07 -9.85
C PRO A 69 5.12 10.37 -10.35
N ARG A 70 5.07 9.05 -10.24
CA ARG A 70 3.96 8.21 -10.69
C ARG A 70 3.91 6.90 -9.92
N PRO A 71 2.77 6.19 -9.91
CA PRO A 71 2.67 4.86 -9.34
C PRO A 71 3.68 3.92 -9.99
N THR A 72 4.56 3.33 -9.19
CA THR A 72 5.65 2.48 -9.67
C THR A 72 5.73 1.20 -8.87
N ARG A 73 5.54 0.05 -9.53
CA ARG A 73 5.60 -1.26 -8.89
C ARG A 73 7.06 -1.66 -8.67
N GLN A 74 7.58 -1.47 -7.46
CA GLN A 74 8.94 -1.88 -7.08
C GLN A 74 8.98 -3.27 -6.41
N PHE A 75 7.83 -3.83 -6.02
CA PHE A 75 7.69 -5.17 -5.44
C PHE A 75 6.70 -6.04 -6.22
N CYS A 76 6.21 -7.14 -5.64
CA CYS A 76 5.34 -8.10 -6.34
C CYS A 76 3.97 -7.49 -6.69
N HIS A 77 3.39 -6.72 -5.76
CA HIS A 77 2.09 -6.10 -5.92
C HIS A 77 2.16 -4.60 -5.64
N LEU A 78 1.27 -3.84 -6.27
CA LEU A 78 1.11 -2.41 -6.05
C LEU A 78 -0.38 -2.12 -5.88
N TYR A 79 -0.75 -1.50 -4.77
CA TYR A 79 -2.10 -1.07 -4.47
C TYR A 79 -2.18 0.45 -4.53
N LEU A 80 -3.28 0.99 -5.05
CA LEU A 80 -3.48 2.41 -5.27
C LEU A 80 -4.77 2.87 -4.59
N TRP A 81 -4.76 4.08 -4.05
CA TRP A 81 -5.99 4.77 -3.69
C TRP A 81 -6.48 5.61 -4.88
N LEU A 82 -7.60 5.22 -5.50
CA LEU A 82 -8.19 5.94 -6.62
C LEU A 82 -9.69 6.11 -6.40
N GLY A 83 -10.18 7.34 -6.52
CA GLY A 83 -11.62 7.62 -6.49
C GLY A 83 -12.34 7.15 -5.21
N GLY A 84 -11.64 7.08 -4.07
CA GLY A 84 -12.21 6.66 -2.79
C GLY A 84 -12.17 5.15 -2.53
N VAL A 85 -11.47 4.37 -3.35
CA VAL A 85 -11.32 2.92 -3.17
C VAL A 85 -9.88 2.45 -3.38
N TRP A 86 -9.53 1.34 -2.75
CA TRP A 86 -8.28 0.63 -3.00
C TRP A 86 -8.40 -0.25 -4.24
N VAL A 87 -7.41 -0.17 -5.13
CA VAL A 87 -7.30 -1.03 -6.32
C VAL A 87 -5.91 -1.63 -6.42
N GLU A 88 -5.80 -2.82 -6.98
CA GLU A 88 -4.50 -3.41 -7.32
C GLU A 88 -4.11 -3.02 -8.75
N LEU A 89 -2.91 -2.48 -8.93
CA LEU A 89 -2.33 -2.28 -10.25
C LEU A 89 -1.73 -3.59 -10.75
N ASN A 90 -2.47 -4.27 -11.63
CA ASN A 90 -1.96 -5.42 -12.37
C ASN A 90 -1.47 -4.96 -13.75
N PRO A 91 -0.15 -4.88 -14.01
CA PRO A 91 0.37 -4.47 -15.31
C PRO A 91 0.19 -5.54 -16.39
N ASP A 92 -0.15 -6.78 -16.02
CA ASP A 92 -0.40 -7.89 -16.95
C ASP A 92 -1.89 -8.04 -17.28
N ALA A 93 -2.74 -7.14 -16.78
CA ALA A 93 -4.15 -7.06 -17.15
C ALA A 93 -4.31 -6.20 -18.43
N GLU A 94 -3.95 -6.78 -19.58
CA GLU A 94 -4.42 -6.38 -20.91
C GLU A 94 -5.53 -7.32 -21.41
#